data_AF-A0A2N5DWQ9-F1
#
_entry.id   AF-A0A2N5DWQ9-F1
#
_cell.length_a   1.000
_cell.length_b   1.000
_cell.length_c   1.000
_cell.angle_alpha   90.00
_cell.angle_beta   90.00
_cell.angle_gamma   90.00
#
_symmetry.space_group_name_H-M   'P 1'
#
loop_
_entity.id
_entity.type
_entity.pdbx_description
1 polymer ?
#
loop_
_entity_poly.entity_id
_entity_poly.type
_entity_poly.pdbx_seq_one_letter_code
_entity_poly.pdbx_strand_id
1 'polypeptide(L)'
;MASKFGHFRVSSRNVFVPLFLLSPLSALAAGNYFEARNDAMGGTGVASSAYGSAVLANPALMTKATGTDDISVIFPAVGVQLTDKDKILDKIDDLSDSVDSYGDSITSYSALRRAAGDLAGDLRSIQGSQAWANAGAALAVTLPNDQLPLAFVVKAYGNAHVSTDVSQGDIDYLQQIADGVRIPLPGDEDRLTSSAHGRAAIITDYGVAMAHEFNVGGLPVSVGVTPKIQHTTLYNYYTSVYDYDKSDITNGEYEKTNTGFNVDAGVSADLSDAWTLGLSAQNLVPRDIDTKEVNGYRDTYQIRPLVTGGVAWHNERVTATADVDMTPTKRFKSEEDTQYAGVGAEYR
;
A
#
# COMPACT_ATOMS: atom_id res chain seq x y z
N MET A 1 -47.51 10.67 22.89
CA MET A 1 -46.25 11.41 23.12
C MET A 1 -45.53 10.70 24.29
N ALA A 2 -44.22 10.45 24.17
CA ALA A 2 -43.31 9.65 25.04
C ALA A 2 -43.43 8.11 24.91
N SER A 3 -42.64 7.43 24.05
CA SER A 3 -41.23 6.93 24.16
C SER A 3 -41.07 5.71 25.09
N LYS A 4 -40.99 4.48 24.55
CA LYS A 4 -39.77 3.69 24.27
C LYS A 4 -38.88 3.43 25.50
N PHE A 5 -38.67 2.15 25.82
CA PHE A 5 -37.34 1.53 25.92
C PHE A 5 -37.48 0.01 25.74
N GLY A 6 -37.14 -0.47 24.54
CA GLY A 6 -36.98 -1.89 24.24
C GLY A 6 -35.55 -2.32 24.58
N HIS A 7 -35.42 -3.44 25.29
CA HIS A 7 -34.14 -3.99 25.71
C HIS A 7 -33.28 -4.43 24.52
N PHE A 8 -32.10 -3.81 24.38
CA PHE A 8 -30.99 -4.37 23.61
C PHE A 8 -30.47 -5.61 24.33
N ARG A 9 -30.61 -6.79 23.71
CA ARG A 9 -29.93 -8.01 24.13
C ARG A 9 -28.64 -8.12 23.31
N VAL A 10 -27.50 -7.82 23.94
CA VAL A 10 -26.19 -8.16 23.40
C VAL A 10 -25.99 -9.66 23.62
N SER A 11 -26.08 -10.46 22.55
CA SER A 11 -25.74 -11.87 22.58
C SER A 11 -24.22 -11.99 22.61
N SER A 12 -23.67 -12.43 23.74
CA SER A 12 -22.27 -12.80 23.87
C SER A 12 -22.10 -14.25 23.48
N ARG A 13 -21.50 -14.52 22.31
CA ARG A 13 -20.88 -15.83 22.04
C ARG A 13 -19.86 -15.79 20.92
N ASN A 14 -18.70 -16.38 21.26
CA ASN A 14 -17.54 -16.76 20.46
C ASN A 14 -16.61 -15.63 20.01
N VAL A 15 -15.71 -15.25 20.92
CA VAL A 15 -14.43 -14.61 20.58
C VAL A 15 -13.60 -15.65 19.81
N PHE A 16 -13.46 -15.47 18.49
CA PHE A 16 -12.47 -16.17 17.71
C PHE A 16 -11.09 -15.62 18.09
N VAL A 17 -10.25 -16.47 18.67
CA VAL A 17 -8.82 -16.20 18.82
C VAL A 17 -8.15 -16.82 17.59
N PRO A 18 -7.68 -16.03 16.60
CA PRO A 18 -6.88 -16.59 15.52
C PRO A 18 -5.57 -17.10 16.12
N LEU A 19 -5.36 -18.40 16.02
CA LEU A 19 -4.11 -19.05 16.38
C LEU A 19 -3.07 -18.66 15.30
N PHE A 20 -2.17 -17.74 15.64
CA PHE A 20 -1.02 -17.39 14.81
C PHE A 20 -0.11 -18.63 14.69
N LEU A 21 -0.23 -19.36 13.59
CA LEU A 21 0.70 -20.42 13.21
C LEU A 21 1.33 -20.10 11.86
N LEU A 22 2.65 -19.91 11.95
CA LEU A 22 3.65 -19.90 10.89
C LEU A 22 3.56 -18.76 9.87
N SER A 23 4.60 -17.95 9.86
CA SER A 23 4.97 -17.06 8.77
C SER A 23 5.47 -17.87 7.57
N PRO A 24 4.78 -17.92 6.43
CA PRO A 24 5.46 -17.71 5.16
C PRO A 24 5.72 -16.20 5.04
N LEU A 25 6.88 -15.84 4.49
CA LEU A 25 7.02 -14.57 3.76
C LEU A 25 6.06 -14.64 2.56
N SER A 26 4.77 -14.53 2.81
CA SER A 26 3.78 -14.36 1.76
C SER A 26 3.98 -12.94 1.26
N ALA A 27 4.33 -12.79 -0.02
CA ALA A 27 4.06 -11.56 -0.71
C ALA A 27 2.53 -11.35 -0.59
N LEU A 28 2.09 -10.59 0.41
CA LEU A 28 0.70 -10.12 0.46
C LEU A 28 0.49 -9.43 -0.89
N ALA A 29 -0.49 -9.90 -1.65
CA ALA A 29 -0.90 -9.22 -2.86
C ALA A 29 -1.15 -7.76 -2.49
N ALA A 30 -0.70 -6.81 -3.31
CA ALA A 30 -0.87 -5.39 -3.02
C ALA A 30 -2.35 -4.97 -3.21
N GLY A 31 -3.20 -5.39 -2.28
CA GLY A 31 -4.55 -4.89 -2.15
C GLY A 31 -4.52 -3.46 -1.63
N ASN A 32 -5.48 -2.65 -2.08
CA ASN A 32 -5.73 -1.31 -1.53
C ASN A 32 -6.52 -1.37 -0.20
N TYR A 33 -6.46 -2.50 0.50
CA TYR A 33 -7.17 -2.76 1.74
C TYR A 33 -6.42 -3.83 2.56
N PHE A 34 -6.72 -3.89 3.86
CA PHE A 34 -6.25 -4.93 4.77
C PHE A 34 -7.44 -5.48 5.54
N GLU A 35 -7.49 -6.79 5.68
CA GLU A 35 -8.50 -7.52 6.45
C GLU A 35 -7.89 -8.83 6.93
N ALA A 36 -7.93 -9.08 8.24
CA ALA A 36 -7.14 -10.13 8.87
C ALA A 36 -7.32 -11.52 8.26
N ARG A 37 -8.55 -11.90 7.90
CA ARG A 37 -8.83 -13.23 7.31
C ARG A 37 -8.32 -13.33 5.88
N ASN A 38 -8.61 -12.35 5.03
CA ASN A 38 -8.10 -12.31 3.66
C ASN A 38 -6.57 -12.21 3.62
N ASP A 39 -5.97 -11.39 4.49
CA ASP A 39 -4.52 -11.23 4.62
C ASP A 39 -3.84 -12.54 5.09
N ALA A 40 -4.45 -13.25 6.04
CA ALA A 40 -3.99 -14.58 6.47
C ALA A 40 -4.06 -15.62 5.34
N MET A 41 -4.99 -15.45 4.39
CA MET A 41 -5.08 -16.26 3.17
C MET A 41 -4.22 -15.71 2.02
N GLY A 42 -3.22 -14.86 2.30
CA GLY A 42 -2.29 -14.35 1.29
C GLY A 42 -2.83 -13.14 0.51
N GLY A 43 -3.78 -12.39 1.07
CA GLY A 43 -4.44 -11.26 0.43
C GLY A 43 -5.54 -11.66 -0.55
N THR A 44 -5.89 -12.95 -0.61
CA THR A 44 -7.01 -13.45 -1.42
C THR A 44 -8.35 -13.07 -0.80
N GLY A 45 -9.34 -12.80 -1.63
CA GLY A 45 -10.69 -12.47 -1.18
C GLY A 45 -11.69 -12.27 -2.32
N VAL A 46 -11.27 -12.29 -3.59
CA VAL A 46 -12.13 -11.99 -4.74
C VAL A 46 -13.25 -13.03 -4.92
N ALA A 47 -13.01 -14.28 -4.50
CA ALA A 47 -14.01 -15.35 -4.52
C ALA A 47 -14.37 -15.92 -3.13
N SER A 48 -13.63 -15.56 -2.07
CA SER A 48 -13.68 -16.23 -0.76
C SER A 48 -14.01 -15.31 0.43
N SER A 49 -14.11 -13.99 0.21
CA SER A 49 -14.45 -13.03 1.27
C SER A 49 -15.81 -13.39 1.89
N ALA A 50 -15.89 -13.23 3.21
CA ALA A 50 -17.17 -13.31 3.90
C ALA A 50 -18.05 -12.11 3.51
N TYR A 51 -19.37 -12.24 3.58
CA TYR A 51 -20.30 -11.16 3.19
C TYR A 51 -19.96 -9.81 3.88
N GLY A 52 -19.53 -9.87 5.16
CA GLY A 52 -19.16 -8.71 5.96
C GLY A 52 -17.94 -7.94 5.44
N SER A 53 -16.93 -8.64 4.90
CA SER A 53 -15.70 -8.06 4.34
C SER A 53 -15.67 -7.98 2.81
N ALA A 54 -16.68 -8.55 2.14
CA ALA A 54 -16.81 -8.58 0.69
C ALA A 54 -16.62 -7.22 0.03
N VAL A 55 -17.16 -6.15 0.62
CA VAL A 55 -17.05 -4.79 0.09
C VAL A 55 -15.60 -4.30 -0.08
N LEU A 56 -14.65 -4.86 0.67
CA LEU A 56 -13.23 -4.50 0.56
C LEU A 56 -12.58 -5.12 -0.68
N ALA A 57 -12.99 -6.34 -1.04
CA ALA A 57 -12.35 -7.16 -2.08
C ALA A 57 -13.19 -7.28 -3.36
N ASN A 58 -14.45 -7.72 -3.24
CA ASN A 58 -15.39 -7.93 -4.32
C ASN A 58 -16.82 -7.66 -3.81
N PRO A 59 -17.45 -6.52 -4.16
CA PRO A 59 -18.78 -6.18 -3.66
C PRO A 59 -19.86 -7.18 -4.07
N ALA A 60 -19.68 -7.99 -5.13
CA ALA A 60 -20.65 -9.01 -5.52
C ALA A 60 -20.86 -10.08 -4.43
N LEU A 61 -19.83 -10.39 -3.64
CA LEU A 61 -19.93 -11.38 -2.57
C LEU A 61 -20.80 -10.93 -1.39
N MET A 62 -21.26 -9.67 -1.36
CA MET A 62 -22.20 -9.20 -0.34
C MET A 62 -23.56 -9.91 -0.40
N THR A 63 -23.95 -10.45 -1.56
CA THR A 63 -25.19 -11.25 -1.74
C THR A 63 -25.12 -12.60 -1.04
N LYS A 64 -23.94 -13.05 -0.61
CA LYS A 64 -23.77 -14.30 0.15
C LYS A 64 -24.25 -14.22 1.60
N ALA A 65 -24.80 -13.07 2.02
CA ALA A 65 -25.51 -12.98 3.29
C ALA A 65 -26.71 -13.94 3.27
N THR A 66 -26.82 -14.75 4.31
CA THR A 66 -27.96 -15.61 4.58
C THR A 66 -29.04 -14.84 5.34
N GLY A 67 -30.31 -15.24 5.23
CA GLY A 67 -31.43 -14.55 5.90
C GLY A 67 -31.39 -14.54 7.44
N THR A 68 -30.38 -15.18 8.04
CA THR A 68 -30.09 -15.15 9.48
C THR A 68 -28.92 -14.25 9.86
N ASP A 69 -28.23 -13.66 8.88
CA ASP A 69 -27.07 -12.83 9.13
C ASP A 69 -27.49 -11.45 9.67
N ASP A 70 -26.72 -10.98 10.64
CA ASP A 70 -26.88 -9.68 11.26
C ASP A 70 -26.06 -8.60 10.53
N ILE A 71 -26.22 -7.34 10.95
CA ILE A 71 -25.34 -6.25 10.51
C ILE A 71 -23.90 -6.62 10.84
N SER A 72 -23.04 -6.65 9.82
CA SER A 72 -21.61 -6.88 9.98
C SER A 72 -20.87 -5.56 10.09
N VAL A 73 -19.92 -5.48 11.02
CA VAL A 73 -19.06 -4.31 11.22
C VAL A 73 -17.60 -4.76 11.25
N ILE A 74 -16.78 -4.15 10.39
CA ILE A 74 -15.31 -4.26 10.40
C ILE A 74 -14.78 -2.95 10.96
N PHE A 75 -14.13 -3.00 12.12
CA PHE A 75 -13.67 -1.80 12.80
C PHE A 75 -12.51 -2.03 13.80
N PRO A 76 -11.37 -1.34 13.63
CA PRO A 76 -10.65 -1.10 12.38
C PRO A 76 -9.81 -2.33 11.99
N ALA A 77 -9.80 -2.68 10.71
CA ALA A 77 -8.76 -3.54 10.18
C ALA A 77 -7.56 -2.67 9.79
N VAL A 78 -6.36 -2.98 10.28
CA VAL A 78 -5.13 -2.21 10.03
C VAL A 78 -4.03 -3.17 9.61
N GLY A 79 -3.29 -2.81 8.57
CA GLY A 79 -2.13 -3.56 8.09
C GLY A 79 -0.99 -2.65 7.67
N VAL A 80 0.23 -3.15 7.82
CA VAL A 80 1.46 -2.48 7.41
C VAL A 80 2.37 -3.53 6.77
N GLN A 81 3.00 -3.17 5.65
CA GLN A 81 3.94 -4.01 4.92
C GLN A 81 5.16 -3.16 4.58
N LEU A 82 6.34 -3.58 5.01
CA LEU A 82 7.60 -2.86 4.80
C LEU A 82 8.58 -3.76 4.07
N THR A 83 9.28 -3.23 3.10
CA THR A 83 10.43 -3.90 2.49
C THR A 83 11.56 -2.91 2.33
N ASP A 84 12.64 -3.23 3.03
CA ASP A 84 13.91 -2.52 2.95
C ASP A 84 15.01 -3.59 2.94
N LYS A 85 15.31 -4.12 1.75
CA LYS A 85 16.34 -5.17 1.61
C LYS A 85 17.73 -4.64 1.88
N ASP A 86 17.94 -3.36 1.57
CA ASP A 86 19.24 -2.71 1.60
C ASP A 86 19.48 -1.91 2.88
N LYS A 87 18.51 -1.90 3.81
CA LYS A 87 18.53 -1.08 5.04
C LYS A 87 18.79 0.40 4.74
N ILE A 88 18.17 0.92 3.69
CA ILE A 88 18.43 2.26 3.20
C ILE A 88 18.14 3.32 4.26
N LEU A 89 17.15 3.10 5.13
CA LEU A 89 16.81 4.07 6.18
C LEU A 89 17.96 4.22 7.19
N ASP A 90 18.57 3.11 7.60
CA ASP A 90 19.73 3.13 8.50
C ASP A 90 20.93 3.78 7.81
N LYS A 91 21.18 3.43 6.54
CA LYS A 91 22.32 3.96 5.78
C LYS A 91 22.21 5.44 5.44
N ILE A 92 20.99 5.98 5.29
CA ILE A 92 20.78 7.43 5.09
C ILE A 92 21.07 8.18 6.39
N ASP A 93 20.70 7.62 7.54
CA ASP A 93 21.07 8.22 8.84
C ASP A 93 22.61 8.21 9.00
N ASP A 94 23.29 7.09 8.70
CA ASP A 94 24.77 7.01 8.72
C ASP A 94 25.44 7.99 7.74
N LEU A 95 24.87 8.13 6.53
CA LEU A 95 25.36 9.07 5.52
C LEU A 95 25.31 10.51 6.03
N SER A 96 24.22 10.90 6.70
CA SER A 96 24.05 12.25 7.27
C SER A 96 25.18 12.57 8.25
N ASP A 97 25.51 11.63 9.13
CA ASP A 97 26.62 11.78 10.09
C ASP A 97 27.98 11.92 9.37
N SER A 98 28.19 11.18 8.29
CA SER A 98 29.40 11.28 7.45
C SER A 98 29.50 12.60 6.69
N VAL A 99 28.37 13.16 6.23
CA VAL A 99 28.33 14.48 5.60
C VAL A 99 28.75 15.56 6.60
N ASP A 100 28.16 15.55 7.80
CA ASP A 100 28.52 16.49 8.88
C ASP A 100 29.99 16.36 9.25
N SER A 101 30.49 15.13 9.39
CA SER A 101 31.91 14.87 9.67
C SER A 101 32.84 15.40 8.58
N TYR A 102 32.46 15.27 7.31
CA TYR A 102 33.22 15.78 6.18
C TYR A 102 33.28 17.32 6.19
N GLY A 103 32.14 17.98 6.42
CA GLY A 103 32.05 19.44 6.53
C GLY A 103 32.85 20.03 7.71
N ASP A 104 32.84 19.35 8.86
CA ASP A 104 33.53 19.80 10.07
C ASP A 104 35.04 19.48 10.10
N SER A 105 35.53 18.60 9.22
CA SER A 105 36.90 18.05 9.24
C SER A 105 38.02 19.01 8.79
N ILE A 106 37.80 20.32 8.85
CA ILE A 106 38.74 21.38 8.43
C ILE A 106 39.98 21.47 9.36
N THR A 107 39.97 20.76 10.49
CA THR A 107 41.03 20.84 11.52
C THR A 107 42.36 20.21 11.13
N SER A 108 42.37 19.19 10.26
CA SER A 108 43.62 18.66 9.67
C SER A 108 43.36 17.90 8.37
N TYR A 109 44.33 17.93 7.45
CA TYR A 109 44.23 17.16 6.21
C TYR A 109 44.07 15.65 6.47
N SER A 110 44.66 15.11 7.54
CA SER A 110 44.47 13.69 7.88
C SER A 110 43.06 13.34 8.37
N ALA A 111 42.35 14.26 9.01
CA ALA A 111 40.97 14.07 9.45
C ALA A 111 40.04 14.13 8.24
N LEU A 112 40.21 15.16 7.41
CA LEU A 112 39.50 15.34 6.14
C LEU A 112 39.62 14.11 5.21
N ARG A 113 40.81 13.50 5.12
CA ARG A 113 41.00 12.27 4.34
C ARG A 113 40.17 11.10 4.85
N ARG A 114 40.00 10.95 6.17
CA ARG A 114 39.18 9.88 6.74
C ARG A 114 37.70 10.15 6.47
N ALA A 115 37.22 11.35 6.81
CA ALA A 115 35.84 11.74 6.58
C ALA A 115 35.43 11.64 5.10
N ALA A 116 36.30 12.01 4.16
CA ALA A 116 36.05 11.83 2.73
C ALA A 116 35.94 10.34 2.34
N GLY A 117 36.76 9.47 2.95
CA GLY A 117 36.72 8.02 2.71
C GLY A 117 35.45 7.38 3.27
N ASP A 118 35.03 7.80 4.46
CA ASP A 118 33.81 7.34 5.13
C ASP A 118 32.58 7.77 4.29
N LEU A 119 32.47 9.05 3.92
CA LEU A 119 31.40 9.55 3.05
C LEU A 119 31.37 8.84 1.68
N ALA A 120 32.53 8.60 1.05
CA ALA A 120 32.58 7.82 -0.19
C ALA A 120 32.12 6.36 -0.01
N GLY A 121 32.40 5.77 1.16
CA GLY A 121 31.91 4.45 1.56
C GLY A 121 30.40 4.41 1.68
N ASP A 122 29.81 5.40 2.35
CA ASP A 122 28.38 5.47 2.59
C ASP A 122 27.59 5.76 1.31
N LEU A 123 28.09 6.65 0.45
CA LEU A 123 27.54 6.87 -0.90
C LEU A 123 27.53 5.56 -1.72
N ARG A 124 28.60 4.76 -1.68
CA ARG A 124 28.62 3.43 -2.34
C ARG A 124 27.60 2.48 -1.72
N SER A 125 27.38 2.56 -0.40
CA SER A 125 26.49 1.67 0.31
C SER A 125 25.00 1.89 -0.01
N ILE A 126 24.63 3.14 -0.35
CA ILE A 126 23.27 3.51 -0.73
C ILE A 126 23.07 3.51 -2.25
N GLN A 127 24.12 3.48 -3.07
CA GLN A 127 23.99 3.51 -4.54
C GLN A 127 23.01 2.45 -5.07
N GLY A 128 21.94 2.89 -5.72
CA GLY A 128 20.88 2.02 -6.26
C GLY A 128 19.96 1.38 -5.21
N SER A 129 20.08 1.75 -3.93
CA SER A 129 19.22 1.26 -2.87
C SER A 129 17.82 1.85 -2.99
N GLN A 130 16.83 1.05 -2.59
CA GLN A 130 15.43 1.46 -2.56
C GLN A 130 14.69 0.78 -1.40
N ALA A 131 13.70 1.48 -0.84
CA ALA A 131 12.77 0.91 0.12
C ALA A 131 11.34 1.29 -0.23
N TRP A 132 10.41 0.43 0.17
CA TRP A 132 8.99 0.70 0.07
C TRP A 132 8.24 0.32 1.34
N ALA A 133 7.19 1.08 1.61
CA ALA A 133 6.30 0.88 2.73
C ALA A 133 4.86 1.02 2.25
N ASN A 134 4.00 0.11 2.68
CA ASN A 134 2.57 0.14 2.47
C ASN A 134 1.88 0.12 3.82
N ALA A 135 0.82 0.90 3.97
CA ALA A 135 -0.04 0.83 5.13
C ALA A 135 -1.49 1.01 4.70
N GLY A 136 -2.41 0.45 5.46
CA GLY A 136 -3.82 0.73 5.23
C GLY A 136 -4.69 0.37 6.41
N ALA A 137 -5.85 1.01 6.43
CA ALA A 137 -6.90 0.79 7.38
C ALA A 137 -8.25 0.76 6.66
N ALA A 138 -9.15 -0.10 7.13
CA ALA A 138 -10.49 -0.20 6.57
C ALA A 138 -11.54 -0.25 7.67
N LEU A 139 -12.64 0.46 7.42
CA LEU A 139 -13.89 0.39 8.15
C LEU A 139 -14.99 -0.03 7.18
N ALA A 140 -15.81 -0.99 7.56
CA ALA A 140 -16.98 -1.38 6.76
C ALA A 140 -18.18 -1.68 7.65
N VAL A 141 -19.36 -1.25 7.21
CA VAL A 141 -20.64 -1.62 7.82
C VAL A 141 -21.50 -2.20 6.72
N THR A 142 -21.78 -3.50 6.78
CA THR A 142 -22.55 -4.23 5.77
C THR A 142 -23.91 -4.60 6.34
N LEU A 143 -24.95 -4.12 5.68
CA LEU A 143 -26.35 -4.36 6.00
C LEU A 143 -26.83 -5.57 5.19
N PRO A 144 -27.15 -6.70 5.85
CA PRO A 144 -27.74 -7.84 5.16
C PRO A 144 -29.12 -7.46 4.62
N ASN A 145 -29.42 -7.91 3.40
CA ASN A 145 -30.72 -7.77 2.77
C ASN A 145 -30.88 -8.87 1.72
N ASP A 146 -32.04 -9.52 1.69
CA ASP A 146 -32.30 -10.67 0.81
C ASP A 146 -32.32 -10.34 -0.68
N GLN A 147 -32.38 -9.05 -1.05
CA GLN A 147 -32.45 -8.62 -2.45
C GLN A 147 -31.36 -7.61 -2.81
N LEU A 148 -31.04 -6.67 -1.93
CA LEU A 148 -30.09 -5.60 -2.23
C LEU A 148 -29.24 -5.29 -1.00
N PRO A 149 -28.27 -6.14 -0.64
CA PRO A 149 -27.33 -5.83 0.43
C PRO A 149 -26.62 -4.50 0.14
N LEU A 150 -26.47 -3.70 1.19
CA LEU A 150 -25.82 -2.39 1.15
C LEU A 150 -24.64 -2.38 2.10
N ALA A 151 -23.55 -1.72 1.75
CA ALA A 151 -22.45 -1.50 2.66
C ALA A 151 -21.92 -0.07 2.57
N PHE A 152 -21.50 0.46 3.72
CA PHE A 152 -20.72 1.68 3.80
C PHE A 152 -19.28 1.28 4.04
N VAL A 153 -18.35 1.86 3.28
CA VAL A 153 -16.92 1.53 3.37
C VAL A 153 -16.10 2.81 3.42
N VAL A 154 -15.12 2.81 4.33
CA VAL A 154 -14.05 3.79 4.36
C VAL A 154 -12.73 3.03 4.29
N LYS A 155 -11.92 3.30 3.27
CA LYS A 155 -10.57 2.71 3.13
C LYS A 155 -9.56 3.85 3.15
N ALA A 156 -8.54 3.75 3.99
CA ALA A 156 -7.37 4.60 3.89
C ALA A 156 -6.18 3.70 3.58
N TYR A 157 -5.48 3.93 2.48
CA TYR A 157 -4.27 3.17 2.14
C TYR A 157 -3.21 4.12 1.63
N GLY A 158 -1.96 3.80 1.88
CA GLY A 158 -0.85 4.62 1.43
C GLY A 158 0.38 3.79 1.13
N ASN A 159 1.19 4.36 0.24
CA ASN A 159 2.49 3.84 -0.13
C ASN A 159 3.54 4.94 0.05
N ALA A 160 4.72 4.55 0.52
CA ALA A 160 5.90 5.36 0.48
C ALA A 160 7.00 4.60 -0.25
N HIS A 161 7.82 5.33 -0.99
CA HIS A 161 8.95 4.82 -1.73
C HIS A 161 10.12 5.78 -1.56
N VAL A 162 11.28 5.23 -1.22
CA VAL A 162 12.53 5.97 -1.07
C VAL A 162 13.54 5.36 -2.02
N SER A 163 14.23 6.20 -2.79
CA SER A 163 15.28 5.81 -3.74
C SER A 163 16.41 6.83 -3.72
N THR A 164 17.63 6.39 -3.97
CA THR A 164 18.80 7.27 -4.08
C THR A 164 19.42 7.21 -5.47
N ASP A 165 19.82 8.36 -5.99
CA ASP A 165 20.60 8.50 -7.20
C ASP A 165 22.00 9.01 -6.84
N VAL A 166 22.97 8.09 -6.76
CA VAL A 166 24.34 8.40 -6.33
C VAL A 166 25.25 8.58 -7.55
N SER A 167 25.86 9.75 -7.62
CA SER A 167 26.85 10.09 -8.65
C SER A 167 28.16 9.35 -8.38
N GLN A 168 28.60 8.55 -9.35
CA GLN A 168 29.93 7.94 -9.29
C GLN A 168 31.05 8.99 -9.23
N GLY A 169 30.80 10.18 -9.82
CA GLY A 169 31.74 11.29 -9.75
C GLY A 169 31.98 11.81 -8.34
N ASP A 170 30.95 11.78 -7.49
CA ASP A 170 31.05 12.18 -6.08
C ASP A 170 31.93 11.19 -5.32
N ILE A 171 31.65 9.89 -5.50
CA ILE A 171 32.44 8.80 -4.90
C ILE A 171 33.91 8.91 -5.33
N ASP A 172 34.17 9.10 -6.63
CA ASP A 172 35.52 9.18 -7.16
C ASP A 172 36.26 10.43 -6.65
N TYR A 173 35.56 11.56 -6.56
CA TYR A 173 36.10 12.81 -6.02
C TYR A 173 36.50 12.65 -4.55
N LEU A 174 35.59 12.13 -3.72
CA LEU A 174 35.83 11.90 -2.29
C LEU A 174 36.93 10.86 -2.07
N GLN A 175 36.97 9.81 -2.87
CA GLN A 175 38.03 8.79 -2.82
C GLN A 175 39.41 9.38 -3.15
N GLN A 176 39.51 10.29 -4.14
CA GLN A 176 40.79 10.96 -4.46
C GLN A 176 41.31 11.80 -3.28
N ILE A 177 40.41 12.43 -2.52
CA ILE A 177 40.78 13.13 -1.29
C ILE A 177 41.27 12.11 -0.26
N ALA A 178 40.50 11.05 0.00
CA ALA A 178 40.85 10.00 0.94
C ALA A 178 42.22 9.36 0.64
N ASP A 179 42.54 9.13 -0.63
CA ASP A 179 43.81 8.57 -1.09
C ASP A 179 44.98 9.58 -1.00
N GLY A 180 44.69 10.85 -0.75
CA GLY A 180 45.69 11.93 -0.66
C GLY A 180 46.19 12.42 -2.02
N VAL A 181 45.46 12.09 -3.09
CA VAL A 181 45.78 12.47 -4.48
C VAL A 181 45.19 13.85 -4.81
N ARG A 182 44.13 14.25 -4.09
CA ARG A 182 43.44 15.53 -4.25
C ARG A 182 43.40 16.32 -2.94
N ILE A 183 43.55 17.64 -3.06
CA ILE A 183 43.26 18.61 -2.00
C ILE A 183 41.98 19.34 -2.43
N PRO A 184 40.89 19.30 -1.64
CA PRO A 184 39.65 20.00 -2.00
C PRO A 184 39.87 21.52 -2.00
N LEU A 185 39.26 22.18 -2.97
CA LEU A 185 39.29 23.65 -3.11
C LEU A 185 37.91 24.24 -2.73
N PRO A 186 37.86 25.49 -2.27
CA PRO A 186 36.59 26.17 -2.04
C PRO A 186 35.69 26.11 -3.29
N GLY A 187 34.44 25.66 -3.11
CA GLY A 187 33.47 25.45 -4.19
C GLY A 187 33.52 24.08 -4.88
N ASP A 188 34.45 23.18 -4.51
CA ASP A 188 34.40 21.80 -5.02
C ASP A 188 33.19 21.01 -4.48
N GLU A 189 32.60 21.44 -3.35
CA GLU A 189 31.36 20.87 -2.78
C GLU A 189 30.16 21.06 -3.72
N ASP A 190 30.10 22.15 -4.48
CA ASP A 190 29.06 22.42 -5.48
C ASP A 190 29.06 21.41 -6.65
N ARG A 191 30.10 20.56 -6.72
CA ARG A 191 30.24 19.51 -7.73
C ARG A 191 29.61 18.20 -7.32
N LEU A 192 29.23 18.05 -6.05
CA LEU A 192 28.58 16.87 -5.53
C LEU A 192 27.10 16.90 -5.93
N THR A 193 26.61 15.84 -6.57
CA THR A 193 25.28 15.81 -7.21
C THR A 193 24.41 14.63 -6.80
N SER A 194 24.87 13.80 -5.86
CA SER A 194 24.08 12.68 -5.32
C SER A 194 22.80 13.18 -4.65
N SER A 195 21.69 12.48 -4.89
CA SER A 195 20.36 12.89 -4.42
C SER A 195 19.55 11.73 -3.83
N ALA A 196 18.60 12.06 -2.95
CA ALA A 196 17.63 11.13 -2.38
C ALA A 196 16.21 11.60 -2.68
N HIS A 197 15.35 10.67 -3.08
CA HIS A 197 13.97 10.95 -3.46
C HIS A 197 13.06 10.15 -2.53
N GLY A 198 12.21 10.85 -1.78
CA GLY A 198 11.15 10.29 -0.98
C GLY A 198 9.79 10.66 -1.57
N ARG A 199 9.00 9.67 -1.98
CA ARG A 199 7.65 9.88 -2.51
C ARG A 199 6.65 9.10 -1.68
N ALA A 200 5.52 9.71 -1.36
CA ALA A 200 4.43 8.99 -0.70
C ALA A 200 3.06 9.42 -1.23
N ALA A 201 2.11 8.51 -1.17
CA ALA A 201 0.72 8.78 -1.46
C ALA A 201 -0.17 8.16 -0.38
N ILE A 202 -1.20 8.89 0.03
CA ILE A 202 -2.25 8.41 0.93
C ILE A 202 -3.57 8.65 0.22
N ILE A 203 -4.38 7.60 0.11
CA ILE A 203 -5.67 7.61 -0.57
C ILE A 203 -6.72 7.21 0.46
N THR A 204 -7.74 8.04 0.61
CA THR A 204 -8.90 7.78 1.45
C THR A 204 -10.15 7.69 0.59
N ASP A 205 -10.71 6.49 0.49
CA ASP A 205 -11.94 6.18 -0.20
C ASP A 205 -13.13 6.25 0.77
N TYR A 206 -14.20 6.93 0.35
CA TYR A 206 -15.52 6.89 0.98
C TYR A 206 -16.51 6.31 -0.02
N GLY A 207 -17.01 5.11 0.23
CA GLY A 207 -17.83 4.36 -0.71
C GLY A 207 -19.14 3.87 -0.12
N VAL A 208 -20.13 3.71 -1.01
CA VAL A 208 -21.38 2.99 -0.73
C VAL A 208 -21.47 1.86 -1.73
N ALA A 209 -21.49 0.62 -1.25
CA ALA A 209 -21.63 -0.55 -2.08
C ALA A 209 -23.06 -1.07 -2.08
N MET A 210 -23.45 -1.64 -3.22
CA MET A 210 -24.70 -2.35 -3.40
C MET A 210 -24.43 -3.56 -4.30
N ALA A 211 -25.09 -4.66 -4.02
CA ALA A 211 -24.99 -5.86 -4.83
C ALA A 211 -26.36 -6.51 -5.04
N HIS A 212 -26.49 -7.26 -6.12
CA HIS A 212 -27.72 -7.98 -6.45
C HIS A 212 -27.37 -9.31 -7.11
N GLU A 213 -28.13 -10.35 -6.78
CA GLU A 213 -28.03 -11.66 -7.43
C GLU A 213 -29.04 -11.78 -8.56
N PHE A 214 -28.56 -12.24 -9.71
CA PHE A 214 -29.36 -12.56 -10.88
C PHE A 214 -29.28 -14.06 -11.17
N ASN A 215 -30.35 -14.62 -11.72
CA ASN A 215 -30.30 -15.98 -12.27
C ASN A 215 -30.07 -15.90 -13.78
N VAL A 216 -28.88 -16.30 -14.23
CA VAL A 216 -28.48 -16.28 -15.64
C VAL A 216 -28.34 -17.71 -16.13
N GLY A 217 -29.33 -18.19 -16.88
CA GLY A 217 -29.29 -19.55 -17.45
C GLY A 217 -29.30 -20.68 -16.41
N GLY A 218 -29.91 -20.46 -15.25
CA GLY A 218 -29.94 -21.42 -14.14
C GLY A 218 -28.78 -21.27 -13.15
N LEU A 219 -27.82 -20.39 -13.42
CA LEU A 219 -26.67 -20.11 -12.55
C LEU A 219 -26.92 -18.84 -11.73
N PRO A 220 -26.77 -18.87 -10.38
CA PRO A 220 -26.78 -17.66 -9.56
C PRO A 220 -25.51 -16.85 -9.84
N VAL A 221 -25.69 -15.64 -10.35
CA VAL A 221 -24.62 -14.70 -10.68
C VAL A 221 -24.89 -13.40 -9.95
N SER A 222 -24.00 -13.04 -9.05
CA SER A 222 -24.06 -11.79 -8.29
C SER A 222 -23.22 -10.71 -8.93
N VAL A 223 -23.74 -9.48 -8.92
CA VAL A 223 -23.06 -8.29 -9.41
C VAL A 223 -23.09 -7.24 -8.31
N GLY A 224 -21.94 -6.64 -8.04
CA GLY A 224 -21.77 -5.58 -7.05
C GLY A 224 -21.11 -4.35 -7.64
N VAL A 225 -21.46 -3.18 -7.12
CA VAL A 225 -20.83 -1.90 -7.47
C VAL A 225 -20.61 -1.06 -6.23
N THR A 226 -19.56 -0.25 -6.22
CA THR A 226 -19.20 0.66 -5.14
C THR A 226 -18.77 2.00 -5.72
N PRO A 227 -19.70 2.91 -6.02
CA PRO A 227 -19.35 4.31 -6.23
C PRO A 227 -18.64 4.88 -4.99
N LYS A 228 -17.59 5.64 -5.22
CA LYS A 228 -16.75 6.22 -4.16
C LYS A 228 -16.19 7.58 -4.49
N ILE A 229 -15.95 8.37 -3.45
CA ILE A 229 -15.14 9.59 -3.51
C ILE A 229 -13.78 9.27 -2.92
N GLN A 230 -12.71 9.65 -3.62
CA GLN A 230 -11.33 9.40 -3.24
C GLN A 230 -10.63 10.73 -2.95
N HIS A 231 -10.12 10.88 -1.73
CA HIS A 231 -9.23 11.95 -1.34
C HIS A 231 -7.79 11.45 -1.37
N THR A 232 -6.95 12.08 -2.18
CA THR A 232 -5.54 11.68 -2.38
C THR A 232 -4.63 12.78 -1.89
N THR A 233 -3.69 12.43 -1.02
CA THR A 233 -2.61 13.30 -0.56
C THR A 233 -1.29 12.73 -1.07
N LEU A 234 -0.51 13.54 -1.77
CA LEU A 234 0.79 13.17 -2.31
C LEU A 234 1.88 13.97 -1.61
N TYR A 235 2.99 13.30 -1.32
CA TYR A 235 4.22 13.88 -0.79
C TYR A 235 5.35 13.63 -1.79
N ASN A 236 6.12 14.66 -2.09
CA ASN A 236 7.29 14.58 -2.97
C ASN A 236 8.44 15.36 -2.35
N TYR A 237 9.38 14.63 -1.77
CA TYR A 237 10.60 15.15 -1.18
C TYR A 237 11.78 14.78 -2.09
N TYR A 238 12.45 15.79 -2.63
CA TYR A 238 13.63 15.63 -3.48
C TYR A 238 14.72 16.55 -2.94
N THR A 239 15.81 15.97 -2.47
CA THR A 239 16.93 16.73 -1.92
C THR A 239 18.28 16.14 -2.30
N SER A 240 19.29 16.99 -2.26
CA SER A 240 20.70 16.59 -2.23
C SER A 240 20.94 15.74 -0.99
N VAL A 241 21.69 14.64 -1.10
CA VAL A 241 22.01 13.82 0.09
C VAL A 241 22.86 14.58 1.11
N TYR A 242 23.50 15.67 0.68
CA TYR A 242 24.34 16.54 1.51
C TYR A 242 23.52 17.60 2.28
N ASP A 243 22.28 17.83 1.86
CA ASP A 243 21.34 18.79 2.49
C ASP A 243 20.15 18.05 3.13
N TYR A 244 20.29 16.74 3.38
CA TYR A 244 19.21 15.94 3.93
C TYR A 244 19.00 16.25 5.41
N ASP A 245 17.77 16.63 5.76
CA ASP A 245 17.31 16.71 7.15
C ASP A 245 16.01 15.91 7.30
N LYS A 246 16.01 14.94 8.22
CA LYS A 246 14.87 14.07 8.52
C LYS A 246 13.64 14.84 8.99
N SER A 247 13.81 16.03 9.58
CA SER A 247 12.73 16.85 10.12
C SER A 247 11.88 17.53 9.03
N ASP A 248 12.44 17.75 7.83
CA ASP A 248 11.77 18.42 6.72
C ASP A 248 10.74 17.55 5.99
N ILE A 249 10.82 16.23 6.13
CA ILE A 249 9.95 15.26 5.45
C ILE A 249 8.46 15.47 5.80
N THR A 250 8.17 16.03 6.99
CA THR A 250 6.80 16.28 7.46
C THR A 250 6.26 17.67 7.15
N ASN A 251 7.07 18.52 6.48
CA ASN A 251 6.66 19.88 6.18
C ASN A 251 5.58 19.91 5.07
N GLY A 252 4.51 20.67 5.29
CA GLY A 252 3.38 20.78 4.36
C GLY A 252 3.77 21.38 3.00
N GLU A 253 4.98 21.92 2.87
CA GLU A 253 5.53 22.41 1.62
C GLU A 253 5.75 21.33 0.57
N TYR A 254 5.76 20.05 0.93
CA TYR A 254 5.91 18.92 0.01
C TYR A 254 4.58 18.22 -0.34
N GLU A 255 3.47 18.73 0.19
CA GLU A 255 2.15 18.11 0.09
C GLU A 255 1.34 18.66 -1.10
N LYS A 256 0.60 17.77 -1.76
CA LYS A 256 -0.49 18.13 -2.69
C LYS A 256 -1.69 17.23 -2.50
N THR A 257 -2.85 17.84 -2.33
CA THR A 257 -4.12 17.11 -2.20
C THR A 257 -4.96 17.18 -3.47
N ASN A 258 -5.76 16.14 -3.70
CA ASN A 258 -6.69 16.08 -4.80
C ASN A 258 -7.87 15.16 -4.48
N THR A 259 -9.10 15.59 -4.79
CA THR A 259 -10.31 14.80 -4.61
C THR A 259 -10.93 14.44 -5.95
N GLY A 260 -11.42 13.22 -6.11
CA GLY A 260 -12.17 12.82 -7.29
C GLY A 260 -13.10 11.65 -7.05
N PHE A 261 -13.86 11.30 -8.10
CA PHE A 261 -14.82 10.20 -8.09
C PHE A 261 -14.20 8.94 -8.70
N ASN A 262 -14.60 7.78 -8.19
CA ASN A 262 -14.25 6.48 -8.75
C ASN A 262 -15.35 5.45 -8.47
N VAL A 263 -15.22 4.26 -9.05
CA VAL A 263 -16.16 3.15 -8.89
C VAL A 263 -15.36 1.85 -8.83
N ASP A 264 -15.73 0.98 -7.89
CA ASP A 264 -15.34 -0.42 -7.89
C ASP A 264 -16.53 -1.28 -8.38
N ALA A 265 -16.26 -2.38 -9.07
CA ALA A 265 -17.28 -3.33 -9.50
C ALA A 265 -16.83 -4.77 -9.28
N GLY A 266 -17.79 -5.67 -9.17
CA GLY A 266 -17.52 -7.07 -8.92
C GLY A 266 -18.58 -7.97 -9.52
N VAL A 267 -18.17 -9.18 -9.86
CA VAL A 267 -19.04 -10.28 -10.27
C VAL A 267 -18.62 -11.53 -9.50
N SER A 268 -19.58 -12.34 -9.09
CA SER A 268 -19.30 -13.68 -8.56
C SER A 268 -20.35 -14.68 -9.05
N ALA A 269 -19.95 -15.93 -9.22
CA ALA A 269 -20.84 -17.01 -9.61
C ALA A 269 -20.50 -18.28 -8.85
N ASP A 270 -21.51 -18.91 -8.26
CA ASP A 270 -21.38 -20.20 -7.60
C ASP A 270 -21.67 -21.29 -8.62
N LEU A 271 -20.60 -21.97 -9.08
CA LEU A 271 -20.70 -23.04 -10.08
C LEU A 271 -21.28 -24.33 -9.50
N SER A 272 -21.14 -24.50 -8.18
CA SER A 272 -21.69 -25.59 -7.38
C SER A 272 -21.65 -25.19 -5.90
N ASP A 273 -22.18 -26.03 -5.02
CA ASP A 273 -22.12 -25.83 -3.56
C ASP A 273 -20.70 -25.73 -2.98
N ALA A 274 -19.67 -26.07 -3.77
CA ALA A 274 -18.28 -26.08 -3.33
C ALA A 274 -17.38 -25.10 -4.08
N TRP A 275 -17.83 -24.50 -5.19
CA TRP A 275 -16.96 -23.71 -6.07
C TRP A 275 -17.55 -22.34 -6.38
N THR A 276 -16.78 -21.31 -6.08
CA THR A 276 -17.09 -19.91 -6.42
C THR A 276 -16.03 -19.37 -7.37
N LEU A 277 -16.49 -18.70 -8.43
CA LEU A 277 -15.65 -17.82 -9.24
C LEU A 277 -15.95 -16.36 -8.88
N GLY A 278 -14.92 -15.53 -8.89
CA GLY A 278 -15.02 -14.09 -8.65
C GLY A 278 -14.20 -13.30 -9.66
N LEU A 279 -14.69 -12.13 -10.01
CA LEU A 279 -13.95 -11.10 -10.73
C LEU A 279 -14.20 -9.77 -10.02
N SER A 280 -13.14 -9.07 -9.66
CA SER A 280 -13.22 -7.73 -9.07
C SER A 280 -12.45 -6.74 -9.93
N ALA A 281 -13.00 -5.55 -10.10
CA ALA A 281 -12.36 -4.44 -10.79
C ALA A 281 -12.44 -3.20 -9.90
N GLN A 282 -11.32 -2.83 -9.30
CA GLN A 282 -11.22 -1.65 -8.44
C GLN A 282 -10.68 -0.46 -9.21
N ASN A 283 -11.04 0.75 -8.79
CA ASN A 283 -10.58 2.01 -9.35
C ASN A 283 -10.82 2.15 -10.87
N LEU A 284 -12.04 1.83 -11.33
CA LEU A 284 -12.42 1.81 -12.75
C LEU A 284 -12.23 3.15 -13.48
N VAL A 285 -12.20 4.26 -12.76
CA VAL A 285 -11.93 5.60 -13.31
C VAL A 285 -10.43 5.89 -13.16
N PRO A 286 -9.63 5.80 -14.24
CA PRO A 286 -8.19 6.07 -14.18
C PRO A 286 -7.92 7.55 -13.97
N ARG A 287 -6.91 7.88 -13.15
CA ARG A 287 -6.54 9.27 -12.83
C ARG A 287 -5.04 9.41 -12.70
N ASP A 288 -4.52 10.51 -13.21
CA ASP A 288 -3.13 10.95 -13.05
C ASP A 288 -3.12 12.19 -12.17
N ILE A 289 -2.34 12.16 -11.10
CA ILE A 289 -2.23 13.26 -10.15
C ILE A 289 -0.74 13.59 -10.01
N ASP A 290 -0.34 14.71 -10.61
CA ASP A 290 1.03 15.19 -10.48
C ASP A 290 1.31 15.58 -9.03
N THR A 291 2.50 15.26 -8.53
CA THR A 291 3.00 15.77 -7.25
C THR A 291 3.25 17.28 -7.33
N LYS A 292 3.56 17.90 -6.19
CA LYS A 292 4.13 19.25 -6.19
C LYS A 292 5.55 19.20 -6.75
N GLU A 293 5.89 20.17 -7.57
CA GLU A 293 7.25 20.31 -8.09
C GLU A 293 8.18 20.84 -7.01
N VAL A 294 9.30 20.16 -6.78
CA VAL A 294 10.29 20.46 -5.76
C VAL A 294 11.66 20.30 -6.39
N ASN A 295 12.48 21.35 -6.35
CA ASN A 295 13.81 21.37 -6.99
C ASN A 295 13.78 20.96 -8.48
N GLY A 296 12.74 21.38 -9.20
CA GLY A 296 12.54 21.04 -10.63
C GLY A 296 12.09 19.60 -10.89
N TYR A 297 11.93 18.79 -9.84
CA TYR A 297 11.46 17.41 -9.94
C TYR A 297 9.96 17.31 -9.64
N ARG A 298 9.25 16.59 -10.49
CA ARG A 298 7.82 16.29 -10.38
C ARG A 298 7.58 14.86 -10.86
N ASP A 299 6.76 14.13 -10.10
CA ASP A 299 6.30 12.79 -10.48
C ASP A 299 4.78 12.79 -10.65
N THR A 300 4.22 11.71 -11.18
CA THR A 300 2.77 11.52 -11.34
C THR A 300 2.35 10.25 -10.63
N TYR A 301 1.47 10.38 -9.64
CA TYR A 301 0.77 9.24 -9.04
C TYR A 301 -0.38 8.78 -9.94
N GLN A 302 -0.50 7.48 -10.14
CA GLN A 302 -1.42 6.84 -11.06
C GLN A 302 -2.43 5.98 -10.29
N ILE A 303 -3.68 6.43 -10.28
CA ILE A 303 -4.81 5.57 -9.91
C ILE A 303 -5.19 4.82 -11.19
N ARG A 304 -5.05 3.51 -11.19
CA ARG A 304 -5.33 2.63 -12.33
C ARG A 304 -6.36 1.57 -11.97
N PRO A 305 -7.19 1.14 -12.94
CA PRO A 305 -8.03 -0.03 -12.77
C PRO A 305 -7.18 -1.24 -12.40
N LEU A 306 -7.54 -1.91 -11.31
CA LEU A 306 -6.97 -3.19 -10.89
C LEU A 306 -8.05 -4.26 -11.07
N VAL A 307 -7.86 -5.13 -12.06
CA VAL A 307 -8.73 -6.27 -12.30
C VAL A 307 -8.08 -7.52 -11.71
N THR A 308 -8.80 -8.21 -10.83
CA THR A 308 -8.33 -9.42 -10.17
C THR A 308 -9.37 -10.51 -10.35
N GLY A 309 -8.96 -11.69 -10.81
CA GLY A 309 -9.81 -12.88 -10.85
C GLY A 309 -9.50 -13.79 -9.67
N GLY A 310 -10.54 -14.43 -9.15
CA GLY A 310 -10.44 -15.33 -8.01
C GLY A 310 -11.21 -16.61 -8.23
N VAL A 311 -10.70 -17.70 -7.64
CA VAL A 311 -11.43 -18.96 -7.47
C VAL A 311 -11.38 -19.37 -6.00
N ALA A 312 -12.48 -19.89 -5.50
CA ALA A 312 -12.55 -20.46 -4.17
C ALA A 312 -13.21 -21.84 -4.24
N TRP A 313 -12.60 -22.78 -3.52
CA TRP A 313 -13.20 -24.05 -3.17
C TRP A 313 -13.52 -24.06 -1.69
N HIS A 314 -14.70 -24.52 -1.29
CA HIS A 314 -15.07 -24.61 0.11
C HIS A 314 -15.86 -25.87 0.44
N ASN A 315 -15.70 -26.34 1.67
CA ASN A 315 -16.55 -27.33 2.31
C ASN A 315 -16.87 -26.88 3.75
N GLU A 316 -17.44 -27.78 4.56
CA GLU A 316 -17.82 -27.45 5.96
C GLU A 316 -16.64 -27.03 6.87
N ARG A 317 -15.40 -27.40 6.52
CA ARG A 317 -14.21 -27.23 7.39
C ARG A 317 -13.10 -26.42 6.75
N VAL A 318 -13.00 -26.42 5.42
CA VAL A 318 -11.87 -25.88 4.69
C VAL A 318 -12.37 -24.98 3.59
N THR A 319 -11.74 -23.81 3.49
CA THR A 319 -11.82 -22.95 2.31
C THR A 319 -10.41 -22.86 1.72
N ALA A 320 -10.26 -23.09 0.42
CA ALA A 320 -9.03 -22.87 -0.32
C ALA A 320 -9.31 -21.90 -1.46
N THR A 321 -8.38 -21.00 -1.75
CA THR A 321 -8.63 -19.90 -2.69
C THR A 321 -7.35 -19.46 -3.38
N ALA A 322 -7.51 -18.95 -4.60
CA ALA A 322 -6.43 -18.39 -5.39
C ALA A 322 -6.94 -17.16 -6.14
N ASP A 323 -6.19 -16.06 -6.05
CA ASP A 323 -6.48 -14.81 -6.73
C ASP A 323 -5.26 -14.40 -7.59
N VAL A 324 -5.53 -13.83 -8.77
CA VAL A 324 -4.50 -13.36 -9.70
C VAL A 324 -4.90 -12.01 -10.26
N ASP A 325 -4.02 -11.02 -10.10
CA ASP A 325 -4.17 -9.73 -10.77
C ASP A 325 -4.04 -9.93 -12.27
N MET A 326 -5.03 -9.51 -13.04
CA MET A 326 -5.08 -9.64 -14.50
C MET A 326 -4.51 -8.40 -15.20
N THR A 327 -4.38 -7.30 -14.48
CA THR A 327 -3.83 -6.03 -14.97
C THR A 327 -2.61 -5.65 -14.13
N PRO A 328 -1.47 -5.30 -14.75
CA PRO A 328 -0.36 -4.72 -14.02
C PRO A 328 -0.75 -3.35 -13.47
N THR A 329 -0.20 -2.99 -12.31
CA THR A 329 -0.36 -1.66 -11.74
C THR A 329 0.97 -1.12 -11.26
N LYS A 330 1.14 0.19 -11.42
CA LYS A 330 2.19 0.96 -10.78
C LYS A 330 1.59 2.16 -10.10
N ARG A 331 2.28 2.66 -9.09
CA ARG A 331 1.78 3.75 -8.25
C ARG A 331 2.30 5.06 -8.79
N PHE A 332 3.60 5.30 -8.73
CA PHE A 332 4.24 6.44 -9.38
C PHE A 332 4.69 6.07 -10.80
N LYS A 333 4.69 7.04 -11.73
CA LYS A 333 5.14 6.79 -13.12
C LYS A 333 6.60 6.35 -13.18
N SER A 334 7.41 6.81 -12.23
CA SER A 334 8.82 6.46 -12.05
C SER A 334 9.04 5.01 -11.58
N GLU A 335 8.01 4.35 -11.05
CA GLU A 335 8.10 2.97 -10.56
C GLU A 335 7.86 1.94 -11.69
N GLU A 336 8.33 0.72 -11.43
CA GLU A 336 8.06 -0.45 -12.27
C GLU A 336 6.64 -0.98 -12.06
N ASP A 337 6.11 -1.65 -13.08
CA ASP A 337 4.82 -2.32 -12.99
C ASP A 337 4.89 -3.53 -12.06
N THR A 338 3.85 -3.71 -11.25
CA THR A 338 3.70 -4.83 -10.32
C THR A 338 2.41 -5.60 -10.58
N GLN A 339 2.45 -6.90 -10.34
CA GLN A 339 1.32 -7.80 -10.49
C GLN A 339 1.47 -8.91 -9.45
N TYR A 340 0.38 -9.26 -8.76
CA TYR A 340 0.40 -10.23 -7.68
C TYR A 340 -0.46 -11.46 -7.99
N ALA A 341 -0.08 -12.57 -7.38
CA ALA A 341 -0.90 -13.77 -7.28
C ALA A 341 -0.85 -14.24 -5.82
N GLY A 342 -2.01 -14.59 -5.27
CA GLY A 342 -2.16 -15.07 -3.91
C GLY A 342 -2.82 -16.44 -3.90
N VAL A 343 -2.40 -17.29 -2.97
CA VAL A 343 -3.08 -18.55 -2.66
C VAL A 343 -3.22 -18.67 -1.15
N GLY A 344 -4.35 -19.19 -0.70
CA GLY A 344 -4.65 -19.27 0.72
C GLY A 344 -5.57 -20.43 1.05
N ALA A 345 -5.51 -20.86 2.31
CA ALA A 345 -6.47 -21.80 2.86
C ALA A 345 -6.80 -21.45 4.31
N GLU A 346 -8.05 -21.66 4.69
CA GLU A 346 -8.57 -21.49 6.04
C GLU A 346 -9.16 -22.82 6.52
N TYR A 347 -8.94 -23.16 7.79
CA TYR A 347 -9.61 -24.27 8.48
C TYR A 347 -10.52 -23.71 9.58
N ARG A 348 -11.77 -24.18 9.65
CA ARG A 348 -12.82 -23.73 10.58
C ARG A 348 -13.10 -24.71 11.70
#